data_AF-A0AA37H3P2-F1
#
_entry.id   AF-A0AA37H3P2-F1
#
_cell.length_a   1.000
_cell.length_b   1.000
_cell.length_c   1.000
_cell.angle_alpha   90.00
_cell.angle_beta   90.00
_cell.angle_gamma   90.00
#
_symmetry.space_group_name_H-M   'P 1'
#
loop_
_entity.id
_entity.type
_entity.pdbx_description
1 polymer ?
#
loop_
_entity_poly.entity_id
_entity_poly.type
_entity_poly.pdbx_seq_one_letter_code
_entity_poly.pdbx_strand_id
1 'polypeptide(L)'
;MPPMADGGSQRGLYGRSISPYNPEYLCTSFASGSSYGSGVATAASFAPIGLGGESVSSGRAPASHNALVGYSPSRGVIPSRGLWPLYPTCDVVAPHAKTVADMLALLNVIVSDDAHPKGDFWREQTAVPIPLSSEVRPKDFLSLMDTNALRGKHIAVPMCYIGKQTSSGYSAVCSKATRRLWEQARVDLEALGARVTETDFPLVENYSKQLFPGQSANVDGIPSTWIDTERCQMIATAWDDFLRYNNDPSCSRLEVVDHRQINPDFAPMDDRSEHTEQQNHVRYAEMMDFVRHRPSSVYKLSGCAEALAALEDARKRDLEDWMDANGFDAVAFPTNGDVGRADSEYNRDTMTDALQDGVRYSNGNRALKHLGVPAITVPMGMLPDKKIPVGLTFVGRAWSDSELFRYAYAYETATRRRESPSLAPGLETDTIRVERGTLKGTETPKLIVTQLDVDALSTEGLEARKAVIRGSIVLGNLCLGIEGVQIYVNGDLSSPPTLTNNLWEWSGRLEREKVKDPYPVPGKLARDQFMIVIVARALGGRSVGHLIMVD
;
A
#
# COMPACT_ATOMS: atom_id res chain seq x y z
N MET A 1 3.15 5.41 5.99
CA MET A 1 1.69 5.23 6.12
C MET A 1 1.19 6.28 7.10
N PRO A 2 -0.05 6.80 6.94
CA PRO A 2 -0.63 7.70 7.92
C PRO A 2 -0.78 6.96 9.26
N PRO A 3 -0.96 7.68 10.38
CA PRO A 3 -1.10 7.04 11.67
C PRO A 3 -2.19 5.97 11.64
N MET A 4 -1.84 4.77 12.11
CA MET A 4 -2.77 3.65 12.32
C MET A 4 -3.46 3.12 11.05
N ALA A 5 -2.97 3.50 9.85
CA ALA A 5 -3.65 3.24 8.57
C ALA A 5 -5.07 3.85 8.46
N ASP A 6 -5.51 4.60 9.46
CA ASP A 6 -6.78 5.30 9.48
C ASP A 6 -6.61 6.55 8.61
N GLY A 7 -6.74 6.43 7.30
CA GLY A 7 -6.56 7.53 6.35
C GLY A 7 -5.92 7.12 5.04
N GLY A 8 -5.43 8.12 4.31
CA GLY A 8 -4.72 7.95 3.05
C GLY A 8 -3.44 8.76 3.02
N SER A 9 -3.53 10.05 2.68
CA SER A 9 -2.37 10.91 2.40
C SER A 9 -1.97 11.85 3.54
N GLN A 10 -2.58 11.71 4.71
CA GLN A 10 -2.20 12.47 5.91
C GLN A 10 -0.76 12.17 6.33
N ARG A 11 -0.10 13.13 6.96
CA ARG A 11 1.21 12.93 7.57
C ARG A 11 1.07 12.09 8.84
N GLY A 12 2.05 11.21 9.07
CA GLY A 12 2.24 10.57 10.37
C GLY A 12 3.59 10.92 10.98
N LEU A 13 4.05 10.09 11.92
CA LEU A 13 5.37 10.21 12.54
C LEU A 13 6.50 10.41 11.51
N TYR A 14 6.38 9.78 10.34
CA TYR A 14 7.37 9.80 9.27
C TYR A 14 6.96 10.63 8.04
N GLY A 15 6.02 11.57 8.20
CA GLY A 15 5.53 12.38 7.09
C GLY A 15 4.63 11.58 6.15
N ARG A 16 4.73 11.85 4.85
CA ARG A 16 4.01 11.14 3.78
C ARG A 16 4.92 10.94 2.57
N SER A 17 4.66 9.92 1.76
CA SER A 17 5.42 9.68 0.52
C SER A 17 4.97 10.62 -0.60
N ILE A 18 5.90 10.97 -1.49
CA ILE A 18 5.67 11.80 -2.67
C ILE A 18 5.60 10.89 -3.89
N SER A 19 4.74 11.25 -4.86
CA SER A 19 4.60 10.49 -6.11
C SER A 19 5.92 10.49 -6.90
N PRO A 20 6.43 9.31 -7.33
CA PRO A 20 7.62 9.22 -8.17
C PRO A 20 7.30 9.55 -9.64
N TYR A 21 6.03 9.78 -9.99
CA TYR A 21 5.59 10.15 -11.34
C TYR A 21 5.42 11.67 -11.51
N ASN A 22 4.70 12.32 -10.60
CA ASN A 22 4.51 13.77 -10.60
C ASN A 22 4.20 14.27 -9.17
N PRO A 23 5.06 15.13 -8.57
CA PRO A 23 4.94 15.55 -7.18
C PRO A 23 3.81 16.57 -6.95
N GLU A 24 3.20 17.11 -8.01
CA GLU A 24 2.01 17.99 -7.90
C GLU A 24 0.73 17.22 -7.54
N TYR A 25 0.76 15.89 -7.60
CA TYR A 25 -0.37 15.01 -7.33
C TYR A 25 -0.04 14.01 -6.23
N LEU A 26 -1.08 13.55 -5.54
CA LEU A 26 -0.94 12.53 -4.51
C LEU A 26 -0.50 11.19 -5.12
N CYS A 27 0.29 10.43 -4.37
CA CYS A 27 0.67 9.06 -4.72
C CYS A 27 -0.39 8.02 -4.33
N THR A 28 -1.55 8.45 -3.85
CA THR A 28 -2.69 7.63 -3.42
C THR A 28 -3.93 8.52 -3.21
N SER A 29 -5.10 7.91 -2.99
CA SER A 29 -6.30 8.60 -2.54
C SER A 29 -6.14 9.20 -1.14
N PHE A 30 -6.67 10.42 -0.93
CA PHE A 30 -6.44 11.19 0.30
C PHE A 30 -7.07 10.56 1.55
N ALA A 31 -8.30 10.04 1.45
CA ALA A 31 -9.04 9.55 2.61
C ALA A 31 -8.85 8.05 2.89
N SER A 32 -8.52 7.22 1.87
CA SER A 32 -8.07 5.83 2.09
C SER A 32 -7.02 5.38 1.09
N GLY A 33 -5.81 5.19 1.59
CA GLY A 33 -4.60 5.07 0.78
C GLY A 33 -3.34 4.73 1.57
N SER A 34 -3.48 4.12 2.74
CA SER A 34 -2.44 4.15 3.78
C SER A 34 -1.13 3.44 3.38
N SER A 35 -1.17 2.49 2.44
CA SER A 35 0.02 1.80 1.93
C SER A 35 0.82 2.61 0.89
N TYR A 36 0.71 3.94 0.89
CA TYR A 36 1.43 4.83 -0.04
C TYR A 36 2.95 4.57 -0.11
N GLY A 37 3.57 4.22 1.03
CA GLY A 37 5.02 3.97 1.07
C GLY A 37 5.39 2.70 0.31
N SER A 38 4.56 1.67 0.43
CA SER A 38 4.69 0.43 -0.34
C SER A 38 4.50 0.69 -1.84
N GLY A 39 3.48 1.47 -2.22
CA GLY A 39 3.25 1.84 -3.62
C GLY A 39 4.42 2.61 -4.22
N VAL A 40 4.86 3.69 -3.57
CA VAL A 40 5.98 4.52 -4.06
C VAL A 40 7.28 3.72 -4.14
N ALA A 41 7.65 2.99 -3.07
CA ALA A 41 8.91 2.25 -3.03
C ALA A 41 8.96 1.13 -4.09
N THR A 42 7.85 0.43 -4.32
CA THR A 42 7.78 -0.63 -5.34
C THR A 42 7.87 -0.06 -6.76
N ALA A 43 7.17 1.05 -7.01
CA ALA A 43 7.18 1.68 -8.33
C ALA A 43 8.54 2.31 -8.68
N ALA A 44 9.20 2.94 -7.70
CA ALA A 44 10.55 3.47 -7.80
C ALA A 44 11.65 2.39 -7.76
N SER A 45 11.27 1.11 -7.68
CA SER A 45 12.19 -0.03 -7.63
C SER A 45 13.18 -0.04 -6.47
N PHE A 46 12.82 0.55 -5.33
CA PHE A 46 13.59 0.42 -4.08
C PHE A 46 13.53 -1.00 -3.51
N ALA A 47 12.49 -1.76 -3.90
CA ALA A 47 12.35 -3.19 -3.64
C ALA A 47 11.65 -3.86 -4.84
N PRO A 48 11.83 -5.18 -5.04
CA PRO A 48 11.13 -5.92 -6.10
C PRO A 48 9.62 -5.96 -5.87
N ILE A 49 9.20 -6.05 -4.61
CA ILE A 49 7.81 -6.12 -4.15
C ILE A 49 7.60 -5.19 -2.96
N GLY A 50 6.34 -4.88 -2.67
CA GLY A 50 5.92 -4.19 -1.45
C GLY A 50 4.79 -4.95 -0.75
N LEU A 51 4.73 -4.85 0.58
CA LEU A 51 3.62 -5.38 1.37
C LEU A 51 2.93 -4.22 2.09
N GLY A 52 1.61 -4.13 1.93
CA GLY A 52 0.74 -3.18 2.63
C GLY A 52 -0.46 -3.89 3.25
N GLY A 53 -1.41 -3.09 3.75
CA GLY A 53 -2.70 -3.55 4.23
C GLY A 53 -3.85 -2.78 3.57
N GLU A 54 -5.04 -3.36 3.54
CA GLU A 54 -6.24 -2.69 3.03
C GLU A 54 -7.46 -2.92 3.95
N SER A 55 -8.06 -1.82 4.40
CA SER A 55 -9.35 -1.82 5.13
C SER A 55 -10.51 -1.18 4.35
N VAL A 56 -10.21 -0.32 3.37
CA VAL A 56 -11.18 0.28 2.44
C VAL A 56 -10.61 0.24 1.02
N SER A 57 -9.59 1.06 0.74
CA SER A 57 -8.86 1.07 -0.55
C SER A 57 -7.35 1.27 -0.41
N SER A 58 -6.80 1.00 0.77
CA SER A 58 -5.41 1.32 1.10
C SER A 58 -4.34 0.50 0.40
N GLY A 59 -4.69 -0.57 -0.32
CA GLY A 59 -3.80 -1.27 -1.26
C GLY A 59 -4.06 -0.83 -2.70
N ARG A 60 -5.32 -0.86 -3.15
CA ARG A 60 -5.68 -0.54 -4.54
C ARG A 60 -5.40 0.92 -4.91
N ALA A 61 -5.60 1.88 -4.00
CA ALA A 61 -5.34 3.29 -4.29
C ALA A 61 -3.84 3.55 -4.53
N PRO A 62 -2.90 3.13 -3.65
CA PRO A 62 -1.47 3.19 -3.97
C PRO A 62 -1.09 2.39 -5.22
N ALA A 63 -1.67 1.21 -5.47
CA ALA A 63 -1.37 0.44 -6.67
C ALA A 63 -1.72 1.21 -7.95
N SER A 64 -2.92 1.78 -8.00
CA SER A 64 -3.45 2.58 -9.11
C SER A 64 -2.56 3.80 -9.40
N HIS A 65 -2.25 4.59 -8.37
CA HIS A 65 -1.49 5.85 -8.50
C HIS A 65 0.00 5.65 -8.74
N ASN A 66 0.50 4.42 -8.72
CA ASN A 66 1.92 4.10 -8.92
C ASN A 66 2.16 3.04 -10.04
N ALA A 67 1.15 2.80 -10.90
CA ALA A 67 1.20 1.84 -12.00
C ALA A 67 1.65 0.44 -11.57
N LEU A 68 1.09 -0.08 -10.49
CA LEU A 68 1.43 -1.39 -9.94
C LEU A 68 0.28 -2.38 -10.11
N VAL A 69 0.65 -3.66 -9.99
CA VAL A 69 -0.29 -4.72 -9.66
C VAL A 69 -0.53 -4.68 -8.16
N GLY A 70 -1.79 -4.52 -7.77
CA GLY A 70 -2.23 -4.58 -6.38
C GLY A 70 -3.23 -5.72 -6.20
N TYR A 71 -3.10 -6.47 -5.11
CA TYR A 71 -4.00 -7.58 -4.80
C TYR A 71 -4.66 -7.35 -3.44
N SER A 72 -5.98 -7.41 -3.41
CA SER A 72 -6.77 -7.57 -2.20
C SER A 72 -7.41 -8.95 -2.20
N PRO A 73 -6.99 -9.85 -1.31
CA PRO A 73 -7.49 -11.21 -1.28
C PRO A 73 -8.94 -11.30 -0.81
N SER A 74 -9.58 -12.42 -1.18
CA SER A 74 -10.74 -12.92 -0.43
C SER A 74 -10.39 -13.18 1.03
N ARG A 75 -11.40 -13.19 1.89
CA ARG A 75 -11.23 -13.42 3.34
C ARG A 75 -10.42 -14.68 3.61
N GLY A 76 -9.39 -14.55 4.45
CA GLY A 76 -8.57 -15.67 4.90
C GLY A 76 -7.57 -16.24 3.89
N VAL A 77 -7.52 -15.81 2.63
CA VAL A 77 -6.57 -16.38 1.64
C VAL A 77 -5.12 -16.12 2.03
N ILE A 78 -4.77 -14.87 2.36
CA ILE A 78 -3.47 -14.53 2.95
C ILE A 78 -3.68 -14.40 4.46
N PRO A 79 -2.95 -15.17 5.29
CA PRO A 79 -2.96 -14.98 6.74
C PRO A 79 -2.59 -13.54 7.11
N SER A 80 -3.37 -12.95 8.01
CA SER A 80 -3.25 -11.54 8.43
C SER A 80 -2.67 -11.37 9.83
N ARG A 81 -2.28 -12.47 10.50
CA ARG A 81 -1.62 -12.41 11.80
C ARG A 81 -0.36 -11.53 11.75
N GLY A 82 -0.30 -10.55 12.64
CA GLY A 82 0.80 -9.58 12.71
C GLY A 82 0.59 -8.31 11.88
N LEU A 83 -0.50 -8.23 11.09
CA LEU A 83 -0.98 -6.97 10.55
C LEU A 83 -1.59 -6.13 11.68
N TRP A 84 -1.28 -4.84 11.74
CA TRP A 84 -1.92 -3.90 12.67
C TRP A 84 -3.40 -3.77 12.25
N PRO A 85 -4.41 -4.28 13.01
CA PRO A 85 -5.81 -4.14 12.66
C PRO A 85 -6.32 -2.68 12.68
N LEU A 86 -7.21 -2.31 11.77
CA LEU A 86 -8.00 -1.08 11.82
C LEU A 86 -9.48 -1.42 11.91
N TYR A 87 -10.01 -2.09 10.88
CA TYR A 87 -11.36 -2.65 10.87
C TYR A 87 -11.21 -4.16 10.65
N PRO A 88 -11.15 -4.98 11.71
CA PRO A 88 -10.90 -6.43 11.59
C PRO A 88 -11.79 -7.18 10.57
N THR A 89 -13.03 -6.72 10.39
CA THR A 89 -13.97 -7.24 9.38
C THR A 89 -13.58 -6.93 7.93
N CYS A 90 -12.73 -5.94 7.71
CA CYS A 90 -12.28 -5.47 6.40
C CYS A 90 -10.81 -5.79 6.12
N ASP A 91 -9.98 -5.89 7.16
CA ASP A 91 -8.53 -5.87 7.05
C ASP A 91 -7.99 -7.09 6.30
N VAL A 92 -7.16 -6.82 5.29
CA VAL A 92 -6.42 -7.84 4.53
C VAL A 92 -4.99 -7.38 4.27
N VAL A 93 -4.07 -8.32 4.13
CA VAL A 93 -2.74 -8.06 3.55
C VAL A 93 -2.91 -7.71 2.08
N ALA A 94 -2.29 -6.61 1.64
CA ALA A 94 -2.39 -6.10 0.28
C ALA A 94 -0.99 -5.96 -0.36
N PRO A 95 -0.48 -7.00 -1.05
CA PRO A 95 0.81 -6.94 -1.72
C PRO A 95 0.76 -6.06 -2.98
N HIS A 96 1.93 -5.50 -3.32
CA HIS A 96 2.20 -4.73 -4.53
C HIS A 96 3.36 -5.33 -5.31
N ALA A 97 3.21 -5.40 -6.63
CA ALA A 97 4.25 -5.84 -7.55
C ALA A 97 4.23 -5.01 -8.85
N LYS A 98 5.33 -5.01 -9.60
CA LYS A 98 5.39 -4.30 -10.89
C LYS A 98 4.69 -5.05 -12.03
N THR A 99 4.55 -6.36 -11.90
CA THR A 99 3.93 -7.24 -12.89
C THR A 99 3.03 -8.28 -12.22
N VAL A 100 2.08 -8.85 -12.97
CA VAL A 100 1.25 -9.96 -12.50
C VAL A 100 2.13 -11.20 -12.25
N ALA A 101 3.14 -11.43 -13.08
CA ALA A 101 4.08 -12.54 -12.89
C ALA A 101 4.84 -12.45 -11.56
N ASP A 102 5.34 -11.26 -11.19
CA ASP A 102 5.99 -11.03 -9.90
C ASP A 102 5.03 -11.24 -8.73
N MET A 103 3.77 -10.81 -8.88
CA MET A 103 2.72 -11.05 -7.88
C MET A 103 2.47 -12.55 -7.69
N LEU A 104 2.32 -13.32 -8.77
CA LEU A 104 2.11 -14.77 -8.71
C LEU A 104 3.31 -15.48 -8.07
N ALA A 105 4.53 -15.05 -8.37
CA ALA A 105 5.74 -15.57 -7.72
C ALA A 105 5.75 -15.29 -6.20
N LEU A 106 5.33 -14.10 -5.78
CA LEU A 106 5.17 -13.76 -4.37
C LEU A 106 4.10 -14.64 -3.69
N LEU A 107 2.93 -14.80 -4.31
CA LEU A 107 1.82 -15.56 -3.74
C LEU A 107 2.15 -17.04 -3.54
N ASN A 108 3.01 -17.61 -4.38
CA ASN A 108 3.54 -18.95 -4.16
C ASN A 108 4.20 -19.12 -2.79
N VAL A 109 4.80 -18.06 -2.26
CA VAL A 109 5.49 -18.06 -0.97
C VAL A 109 4.54 -17.72 0.18
N ILE A 110 3.72 -16.68 0.05
CA ILE A 110 2.98 -16.11 1.20
C ILE A 110 1.59 -16.69 1.42
N VAL A 111 0.97 -17.33 0.42
CA VAL A 111 -0.36 -17.93 0.56
C VAL A 111 -0.21 -19.34 1.12
N SER A 112 -0.29 -19.49 2.43
CA SER A 112 -0.16 -20.79 3.10
C SER A 112 -1.06 -20.86 4.32
N ASP A 113 -1.40 -22.06 4.77
CA ASP A 113 -2.15 -22.22 6.00
C ASP A 113 -1.29 -21.78 7.19
N ASP A 114 -1.84 -20.91 8.04
CA ASP A 114 -1.22 -20.56 9.32
C ASP A 114 -1.68 -21.53 10.39
N ALA A 115 -0.75 -22.34 10.91
CA ALA A 115 -1.01 -23.28 11.99
C ALA A 115 -1.39 -22.59 13.31
N HIS A 116 -1.13 -21.28 13.45
CA HIS A 116 -1.41 -20.51 14.65
C HIS A 116 -2.15 -19.22 14.31
N PRO A 117 -3.44 -19.27 13.90
CA PRO A 117 -4.17 -18.12 13.38
C PRO A 117 -4.51 -17.06 14.43
N LYS A 118 -3.95 -17.13 15.64
CA LYS A 118 -4.24 -16.20 16.73
C LYS A 118 -3.81 -14.77 16.36
N GLY A 119 -4.77 -13.85 16.33
CA GLY A 119 -4.62 -12.48 15.82
C GLY A 119 -5.06 -12.30 14.35
N ASP A 120 -5.56 -13.36 13.69
CA ASP A 120 -6.22 -13.28 12.39
C ASP A 120 -7.74 -13.33 12.59
N PHE A 121 -8.39 -12.19 12.35
CA PHE A 121 -9.81 -12.03 12.68
C PHE A 121 -10.71 -13.08 12.03
N TRP A 122 -10.56 -13.27 10.72
CA TRP A 122 -11.44 -14.12 9.91
C TRP A 122 -11.16 -15.61 10.10
N ARG A 123 -9.93 -15.98 10.50
CA ARG A 123 -9.55 -17.37 10.76
C ARG A 123 -9.91 -17.85 12.16
N GLU A 124 -10.06 -16.96 13.13
CA GLU A 124 -10.43 -17.32 14.51
C GLU A 124 -11.95 -17.26 14.78
N GLN A 125 -12.70 -16.44 14.05
CA GLN A 125 -14.17 -16.41 14.21
C GLN A 125 -14.81 -17.75 13.81
N THR A 126 -15.95 -18.08 14.43
CA THR A 126 -16.70 -19.33 14.16
C THR A 126 -18.12 -19.09 13.64
N ALA A 127 -18.48 -17.85 13.35
CA ALA A 127 -19.83 -17.48 12.95
C ALA A 127 -20.11 -17.84 11.49
N VAL A 128 -19.10 -17.73 10.62
CA VAL A 128 -19.20 -18.06 9.20
C VAL A 128 -18.03 -18.96 8.76
N PRO A 129 -18.24 -19.90 7.83
CA PRO A 129 -17.18 -20.76 7.34
C PRO A 129 -16.22 -19.96 6.44
N ILE A 130 -14.91 -20.11 6.69
CA ILE A 130 -13.84 -19.54 5.86
C ILE A 130 -12.93 -20.70 5.42
N PRO A 131 -12.71 -20.91 4.12
CA PRO A 131 -11.84 -21.98 3.64
C PRO A 131 -10.38 -21.72 4.02
N LEU A 132 -9.62 -22.80 4.12
CA LEU A 132 -8.17 -22.76 4.29
C LEU A 132 -7.49 -22.18 3.05
N SER A 133 -6.27 -21.68 3.20
CA SER A 133 -5.51 -21.12 2.07
C SER A 133 -5.23 -22.24 1.06
N SER A 134 -4.88 -23.43 1.57
CA SER A 134 -4.62 -24.63 0.77
C SER A 134 -5.81 -25.11 -0.06
N GLU A 135 -7.04 -24.80 0.35
CA GLU A 135 -8.27 -25.25 -0.31
C GLU A 135 -8.61 -24.40 -1.54
N VAL A 136 -8.19 -23.13 -1.55
CA VAL A 136 -8.54 -22.15 -2.59
C VAL A 136 -7.38 -21.75 -3.48
N ARG A 137 -6.13 -21.89 -3.02
CA ARG A 137 -4.94 -21.57 -3.84
C ARG A 137 -4.70 -22.66 -4.90
N PRO A 138 -4.14 -22.31 -6.07
CA PRO A 138 -3.60 -23.31 -6.97
C PRO A 138 -2.35 -23.96 -6.35
N LYS A 139 -2.00 -25.15 -6.86
CA LYS A 139 -0.74 -25.82 -6.50
C LYS A 139 0.48 -24.94 -6.78
N ASP A 140 0.45 -24.22 -7.90
CA ASP A 140 1.46 -23.26 -8.31
C ASP A 140 0.76 -22.03 -8.91
N PHE A 141 0.97 -20.85 -8.32
CA PHE A 141 0.39 -19.61 -8.84
C PHE A 141 0.89 -19.25 -10.24
N LEU A 142 2.11 -19.67 -10.61
CA LEU A 142 2.63 -19.43 -11.96
C LEU A 142 1.84 -20.20 -13.03
N SER A 143 1.11 -21.26 -12.67
CA SER A 143 0.24 -21.97 -13.62
C SER A 143 -0.99 -21.16 -14.04
N LEU A 144 -1.26 -20.03 -13.39
CA LEU A 144 -2.36 -19.12 -13.75
C LEU A 144 -1.99 -18.19 -14.92
N MET A 145 -0.74 -18.17 -15.37
CA MET A 145 -0.30 -17.36 -16.50
C MET A 145 -0.88 -17.90 -17.82
N ASP A 146 -2.02 -17.34 -18.24
CA ASP A 146 -2.70 -17.69 -19.48
C ASP A 146 -3.10 -16.43 -20.26
N THR A 147 -2.50 -16.23 -21.43
CA THR A 147 -2.75 -15.06 -22.29
C THR A 147 -4.12 -15.11 -23.00
N ASN A 148 -4.81 -16.25 -22.98
CA ASN A 148 -6.14 -16.41 -23.59
C ASN A 148 -7.27 -16.39 -22.55
N ALA A 149 -6.98 -16.14 -21.28
CA ALA A 149 -7.95 -16.29 -20.19
C ALA A 149 -9.22 -15.42 -20.32
N LEU A 150 -9.13 -14.30 -21.04
CA LEU A 150 -10.26 -13.40 -21.30
C LEU A 150 -11.15 -13.82 -22.48
N ARG A 151 -10.73 -14.81 -23.29
CA ARG A 151 -11.48 -15.25 -24.46
C ARG A 151 -12.83 -15.85 -24.05
N GLY A 152 -13.92 -15.29 -24.57
CA GLY A 152 -15.27 -15.72 -24.29
C GLY A 152 -15.81 -15.30 -22.92
N LYS A 153 -15.05 -14.51 -22.15
CA LYS A 153 -15.46 -14.05 -20.82
C LYS A 153 -16.42 -12.88 -20.91
N HIS A 154 -17.39 -12.82 -20.00
CA HIS A 154 -18.35 -11.74 -19.91
C HIS A 154 -18.03 -10.82 -18.72
N ILE A 155 -17.57 -9.61 -19.03
CA ILE A 155 -17.12 -8.62 -18.08
C ILE A 155 -18.19 -7.55 -17.88
N ALA A 156 -18.68 -7.43 -16.65
CA ALA A 156 -19.57 -6.35 -16.24
C ALA A 156 -18.79 -5.07 -15.95
N VAL A 157 -19.38 -3.92 -16.27
CA VAL A 157 -18.79 -2.60 -16.02
C VAL A 157 -19.81 -1.70 -15.34
N PRO A 158 -19.58 -1.34 -14.07
CA PRO A 158 -20.42 -0.41 -13.34
C PRO A 158 -20.49 0.96 -14.02
N MET A 159 -21.69 1.36 -14.44
CA MET A 159 -21.93 2.66 -15.07
C MET A 159 -21.53 3.85 -14.18
N CYS A 160 -21.72 3.70 -12.87
CA CYS A 160 -21.35 4.70 -11.85
C CYS A 160 -19.85 5.06 -11.83
N TYR A 161 -18.97 4.24 -12.42
CA TYR A 161 -17.52 4.45 -12.44
C TYR A 161 -16.97 4.93 -13.78
N ILE A 162 -17.83 5.05 -14.79
CA ILE A 162 -17.44 5.45 -16.16
C ILE A 162 -18.18 6.73 -16.61
N GLY A 163 -18.73 7.48 -15.67
CA GLY A 163 -19.44 8.74 -15.91
C GLY A 163 -20.76 8.52 -16.66
N LYS A 164 -21.46 7.43 -16.37
CA LYS A 164 -22.79 7.11 -16.90
C LYS A 164 -23.82 7.03 -15.76
N GLN A 165 -25.08 7.31 -16.08
CA GLN A 165 -26.18 7.30 -15.14
C GLN A 165 -26.56 5.86 -14.78
N THR A 166 -26.81 5.60 -13.49
CA THR A 166 -27.33 4.32 -12.97
C THR A 166 -28.83 4.41 -12.73
N SER A 167 -29.49 3.27 -12.58
CA SER A 167 -30.92 3.25 -12.22
C SER A 167 -31.20 3.83 -10.83
N SER A 168 -30.26 3.72 -9.89
CA SER A 168 -30.37 4.31 -8.54
C SER A 168 -30.05 5.80 -8.49
N GLY A 169 -29.42 6.36 -9.52
CA GLY A 169 -28.88 7.71 -9.55
C GLY A 169 -27.51 7.86 -8.86
N TYR A 170 -26.94 6.79 -8.29
CA TYR A 170 -25.59 6.80 -7.75
C TYR A 170 -24.55 6.96 -8.87
N SER A 171 -23.62 7.91 -8.69
CA SER A 171 -22.49 8.12 -9.60
C SER A 171 -21.28 8.59 -8.81
N ALA A 172 -20.13 7.98 -9.07
CA ALA A 172 -18.86 8.50 -8.61
C ALA A 172 -18.26 9.44 -9.68
N VAL A 173 -17.25 10.20 -9.29
CA VAL A 173 -16.46 11.01 -10.22
C VAL A 173 -15.78 10.09 -11.24
N CYS A 174 -15.78 10.52 -12.50
CA CYS A 174 -14.95 9.94 -13.54
C CYS A 174 -14.47 11.08 -14.43
N SER A 175 -13.18 11.45 -14.30
CA SER A 175 -12.64 12.54 -15.10
C SER A 175 -12.67 12.18 -16.59
N LYS A 176 -12.71 13.18 -17.47
CA LYS A 176 -12.66 12.95 -18.93
C LYS A 176 -11.39 12.17 -19.33
N ALA A 177 -10.29 12.36 -18.61
CA ALA A 177 -9.04 11.64 -18.86
C ALA A 177 -9.16 10.16 -18.44
N THR A 178 -9.68 9.89 -17.24
CA THR A 178 -9.96 8.52 -16.76
C THR A 178 -10.94 7.80 -17.67
N ARG A 179 -12.02 8.46 -18.10
CA ARG A 179 -13.00 7.87 -19.02
C ARG A 179 -12.38 7.48 -20.37
N ARG A 180 -11.46 8.28 -20.91
CA ARG A 180 -10.74 7.93 -22.15
C ARG A 180 -9.83 6.71 -21.96
N LEU A 181 -9.15 6.60 -20.82
CA LEU A 181 -8.38 5.40 -20.49
C LEU A 181 -9.27 4.17 -20.36
N TRP A 182 -10.45 4.32 -19.74
CA TRP A 182 -11.46 3.27 -19.70
C TRP A 182 -11.93 2.85 -21.10
N GLU A 183 -12.27 3.81 -21.95
CA GLU A 183 -12.72 3.53 -23.33
C GLU A 183 -11.65 2.73 -24.10
N GLN A 184 -10.36 3.04 -23.90
CA GLN A 184 -9.27 2.23 -24.44
C GLN A 184 -9.18 0.85 -23.79
N ALA A 185 -9.27 0.75 -22.47
CA ALA A 185 -9.23 -0.53 -21.75
C ALA A 185 -10.37 -1.47 -22.16
N ARG A 186 -11.56 -0.93 -22.44
CA ARG A 186 -12.69 -1.67 -23.00
C ARG A 186 -12.33 -2.28 -24.35
N VAL A 187 -11.76 -1.48 -25.26
CA VAL A 187 -11.31 -1.98 -26.58
C VAL A 187 -10.28 -3.09 -26.41
N ASP A 188 -9.35 -2.94 -25.48
CA ASP A 188 -8.33 -3.96 -25.20
C ASP A 188 -8.96 -5.27 -24.69
N LEU A 189 -9.95 -5.19 -23.78
CA LEU A 189 -10.70 -6.35 -23.28
C LEU A 189 -11.48 -7.06 -24.40
N GLU A 190 -12.18 -6.29 -25.24
CA GLU A 190 -12.94 -6.82 -26.38
C GLU A 190 -12.00 -7.46 -27.43
N ALA A 191 -10.83 -6.88 -27.67
CA ALA A 191 -9.79 -7.43 -28.55
C ALA A 191 -9.21 -8.76 -28.03
N LEU A 192 -9.19 -8.97 -26.71
CA LEU A 192 -8.82 -10.23 -26.08
C LEU A 192 -9.96 -11.29 -26.12
N GLY A 193 -11.09 -10.94 -26.73
CA GLY A 193 -12.22 -11.84 -26.93
C GLY A 193 -13.23 -11.82 -25.78
N ALA A 194 -13.15 -10.87 -24.85
CA ALA A 194 -14.17 -10.69 -23.83
C ALA A 194 -15.39 -9.94 -24.40
N ARG A 195 -16.57 -10.24 -23.87
CA ARG A 195 -17.76 -9.40 -24.02
C ARG A 195 -17.82 -8.43 -22.86
N VAL A 196 -17.95 -7.13 -23.13
CA VAL A 196 -18.08 -6.10 -22.10
C VAL A 196 -19.51 -5.56 -22.05
N THR A 197 -20.10 -5.48 -20.86
CA THR A 197 -21.47 -4.98 -20.67
C THR A 197 -21.53 -3.96 -19.56
N GLU A 198 -22.07 -2.79 -19.88
CA GLU A 198 -22.34 -1.74 -18.91
C GLU A 198 -23.59 -2.09 -18.13
N THR A 199 -23.55 -1.91 -16.81
CA THR A 199 -24.61 -2.34 -15.90
C THR A 199 -24.58 -1.50 -14.63
N ASP A 200 -25.68 -1.53 -13.88
CA ASP A 200 -25.69 -1.05 -12.50
C ASP A 200 -24.80 -1.96 -11.64
N PHE A 201 -24.44 -1.52 -10.44
CA PHE A 201 -23.62 -2.31 -9.54
C PHE A 201 -24.27 -2.44 -8.15
N PRO A 202 -25.19 -3.42 -7.98
CA PRO A 202 -25.99 -3.55 -6.77
C PRO A 202 -25.16 -3.60 -5.49
N LEU A 203 -24.00 -4.28 -5.50
CA LEU A 203 -23.11 -4.35 -4.35
C LEU A 203 -22.75 -2.98 -3.78
N VAL A 204 -22.45 -1.99 -4.62
CA VAL A 204 -22.09 -0.65 -4.15
C VAL A 204 -23.32 0.20 -3.94
N GLU A 205 -24.27 0.14 -4.86
CA GLU A 205 -25.45 0.98 -4.86
C GLU A 205 -26.36 0.68 -3.67
N ASN A 206 -26.57 -0.61 -3.34
CA ASN A 206 -27.34 -1.02 -2.17
C ASN A 206 -26.59 -0.70 -0.88
N TYR A 207 -25.28 -0.96 -0.83
CA TYR A 207 -24.45 -0.71 0.35
C TYR A 207 -24.34 0.77 0.71
N SER A 208 -24.24 1.64 -0.30
CA SER A 208 -24.00 3.07 -0.13
C SER A 208 -25.30 3.88 -0.03
N LYS A 209 -26.45 3.24 -0.25
CA LYS A 209 -27.77 3.88 -0.21
C LYS A 209 -28.00 4.54 1.15
N GLN A 210 -28.29 5.85 1.12
CA GLN A 210 -28.67 6.62 2.31
C GLN A 210 -30.19 6.56 2.48
N LEU A 211 -30.68 5.78 3.44
CA LEU A 211 -32.10 5.75 3.82
C LEU A 211 -32.45 6.86 4.82
N PHE A 212 -31.47 7.33 5.58
CA PHE A 212 -31.56 8.46 6.50
C PHE A 212 -30.21 9.18 6.59
N PRO A 213 -30.18 10.47 6.99
CA PRO A 213 -28.93 11.22 7.09
C PRO A 213 -27.93 10.57 8.06
N GLY A 214 -26.67 10.44 7.64
CA GLY A 214 -25.59 9.91 8.47
C GLY A 214 -25.46 8.38 8.48
N GLN A 215 -26.19 7.66 7.62
CA GLN A 215 -26.05 6.22 7.50
C GLN A 215 -24.66 5.87 6.91
N SER A 216 -23.86 5.05 7.61
CA SER A 216 -22.53 4.68 7.11
C SER A 216 -22.54 3.60 6.03
N ALA A 217 -23.46 2.66 6.16
CA ALA A 217 -23.60 1.48 5.31
C ALA A 217 -25.02 0.94 5.43
N ASN A 218 -25.49 0.28 4.37
CA ASN A 218 -26.79 -0.36 4.33
C ASN A 218 -26.62 -1.85 4.03
N VAL A 219 -26.67 -2.67 5.08
CA VAL A 219 -26.51 -4.13 5.02
C VAL A 219 -27.72 -4.75 5.72
N ASP A 220 -28.56 -5.46 4.98
CA ASP A 220 -29.75 -6.08 5.55
C ASP A 220 -29.39 -7.13 6.60
N GLY A 221 -30.11 -7.14 7.72
CA GLY A 221 -29.87 -8.09 8.81
C GLY A 221 -28.72 -7.71 9.75
N ILE A 222 -27.94 -6.66 9.45
CA ILE A 222 -26.91 -6.19 10.37
C ILE A 222 -27.55 -5.56 11.62
N PRO A 223 -27.07 -5.86 12.84
CA PRO A 223 -27.58 -5.22 14.04
C PRO A 223 -27.43 -3.69 13.96
N SER A 224 -28.46 -2.95 14.37
CA SER A 224 -28.49 -1.48 14.23
C SER A 224 -27.36 -0.76 14.96
N THR A 225 -26.84 -1.35 16.04
CA THR A 225 -25.71 -0.82 16.82
C THR A 225 -24.35 -1.25 16.27
N TRP A 226 -24.30 -2.20 15.33
CA TRP A 226 -23.05 -2.84 14.92
C TRP A 226 -22.05 -1.87 14.32
N ILE A 227 -22.50 -0.97 13.45
CA ILE A 227 -21.63 0.02 12.82
C ILE A 227 -20.92 0.89 13.87
N ASP A 228 -21.60 1.22 14.96
CA ASP A 228 -21.02 1.98 16.06
C ASP A 228 -19.99 1.14 16.85
N THR A 229 -20.35 -0.10 17.17
CA THR A 229 -19.46 -1.10 17.78
C THR A 229 -18.20 -1.33 16.96
N GLU A 230 -18.33 -1.44 15.64
CA GLU A 230 -17.24 -1.71 14.72
C GLU A 230 -16.23 -0.55 14.63
N ARG A 231 -16.69 0.70 14.80
CA ARG A 231 -15.85 1.91 14.70
C ARG A 231 -15.15 2.33 15.99
N CYS A 232 -15.43 1.65 17.09
CA CYS A 232 -14.83 1.99 18.38
C CYS A 232 -14.45 0.73 19.16
N GLN A 233 -15.43 -0.07 19.56
CA GLN A 233 -15.25 -1.19 20.48
C GLN A 233 -14.43 -2.33 19.84
N MET A 234 -14.70 -2.63 18.57
CA MET A 234 -13.95 -3.63 17.80
C MET A 234 -12.50 -3.20 17.61
N ILE A 235 -12.28 -1.95 17.19
CA ILE A 235 -10.94 -1.37 17.03
C ILE A 235 -10.19 -1.44 18.35
N ALA A 236 -10.76 -0.91 19.44
CA ALA A 236 -10.14 -0.93 20.77
C ALA A 236 -9.75 -2.34 21.24
N THR A 237 -10.65 -3.31 21.04
CA THR A 237 -10.41 -4.70 21.45
C THR A 237 -9.29 -5.34 20.63
N ALA A 238 -9.34 -5.20 19.30
CA ALA A 238 -8.32 -5.75 18.41
C ALA A 238 -6.95 -5.10 18.63
N TRP A 239 -6.94 -3.81 18.94
CA TRP A 239 -5.74 -3.05 19.25
C TRP A 239 -5.07 -3.51 20.53
N ASP A 240 -5.84 -3.71 21.59
CA ASP A 240 -5.33 -4.20 22.85
C ASP A 240 -4.90 -5.68 22.76
N ASP A 241 -5.63 -6.51 22.00
CA ASP A 241 -5.23 -7.90 21.71
C ASP A 241 -3.90 -7.94 20.94
N PHE A 242 -3.72 -7.10 19.91
CA PHE A 242 -2.47 -7.00 19.14
C PHE A 242 -1.28 -6.65 20.03
N LEU A 243 -1.40 -5.61 20.88
CA LEU A 243 -0.33 -5.18 21.78
C LEU A 243 0.03 -6.28 22.80
N ARG A 244 -0.96 -6.99 23.34
CA ARG A 244 -0.74 -8.11 24.27
C ARG A 244 -0.07 -9.29 23.59
N TYR A 245 -0.40 -9.57 22.32
CA TYR A 245 0.22 -10.66 21.57
C TYR A 245 1.66 -10.33 21.16
N ASN A 246 1.92 -9.07 20.79
CA ASN A 246 3.27 -8.61 20.49
C ASN A 246 4.15 -8.56 21.76
N ASN A 247 3.54 -8.26 22.92
CA ASN A 247 4.16 -8.31 24.23
C ASN A 247 5.44 -7.47 24.34
N ASP A 248 5.43 -6.27 23.76
CA ASP A 248 6.52 -5.30 23.96
C ASP A 248 6.44 -4.72 25.39
N PRO A 249 7.50 -4.83 26.22
CA PRO A 249 7.48 -4.30 27.58
C PRO A 249 7.24 -2.78 27.67
N SER A 250 7.55 -2.04 26.61
CA SER A 250 7.37 -0.58 26.53
C SER A 250 5.94 -0.16 26.21
N CYS A 251 5.15 -1.03 25.56
CA CYS A 251 3.77 -0.78 25.18
C CYS A 251 3.00 -2.11 25.09
N SER A 252 2.67 -2.68 26.24
CA SER A 252 2.09 -4.03 26.31
C SER A 252 0.56 -4.07 26.23
N ARG A 253 -0.10 -2.91 26.24
CA ARG A 253 -1.56 -2.76 26.37
C ARG A 253 -2.00 -1.39 25.89
N LEU A 254 -3.22 -1.28 25.38
CA LEU A 254 -3.71 -0.02 24.82
C LEU A 254 -3.94 1.05 25.89
N GLU A 255 -4.30 0.65 27.12
CA GLU A 255 -4.62 1.58 28.22
C GLU A 255 -3.46 2.48 28.67
N VAL A 256 -2.20 2.17 28.31
CA VAL A 256 -1.04 3.01 28.64
C VAL A 256 -0.70 4.02 27.55
N VAL A 257 -1.41 3.99 26.42
CA VAL A 257 -1.16 4.87 25.27
C VAL A 257 -1.85 6.23 25.47
N ASP A 258 -1.16 7.33 25.17
CA ASP A 258 -1.79 8.65 25.10
C ASP A 258 -2.55 8.78 23.77
N HIS A 259 -3.88 8.71 23.83
CA HIS A 259 -4.73 8.75 22.64
C HIS A 259 -4.56 10.01 21.79
N ARG A 260 -4.12 11.13 22.37
CA ARG A 260 -3.88 12.39 21.65
C ARG A 260 -2.67 12.31 20.72
N GLN A 261 -1.80 11.32 20.90
CA GLN A 261 -0.61 11.10 20.07
C GLN A 261 -0.82 10.01 19.01
N ILE A 262 -1.98 9.33 19.00
CA ILE A 262 -2.26 8.23 18.07
C ILE A 262 -2.39 8.76 16.65
N ASN A 263 -3.14 9.84 16.45
CA ASN A 263 -3.37 10.45 15.13
C ASN A 263 -3.44 11.97 15.25
N PRO A 264 -2.30 12.66 15.49
CA PRO A 264 -2.26 14.10 15.64
C PRO A 264 -2.39 14.81 14.27
N ASP A 265 -3.00 15.99 14.26
CA ASP A 265 -3.11 16.83 13.08
C ASP A 265 -1.78 17.57 12.82
N PHE A 266 -1.24 17.46 11.60
CA PHE A 266 0.01 18.13 11.22
C PHE A 266 -0.22 19.31 10.28
N ALA A 267 -1.17 19.17 9.36
CA ALA A 267 -1.53 20.18 8.38
C ALA A 267 -2.95 20.73 8.64
N PRO A 268 -3.29 21.94 8.15
CA PRO A 268 -4.58 22.57 8.42
C PRO A 268 -5.78 21.75 7.97
N MET A 269 -5.62 20.93 6.93
CA MET A 269 -6.69 20.06 6.43
C MET A 269 -6.60 18.62 6.94
N ASP A 270 -5.80 18.33 7.98
CA ASP A 270 -5.81 17.00 8.62
C ASP A 270 -7.02 16.85 9.57
N ASP A 271 -7.56 17.95 10.11
CA ASP A 271 -8.74 17.93 11.00
C ASP A 271 -9.99 17.44 10.27
N ARG A 272 -10.31 16.17 10.50
CA ARG A 272 -11.42 15.45 9.86
C ARG A 272 -12.78 15.99 10.20
N SER A 273 -12.93 16.67 11.33
CA SER A 273 -14.21 17.24 11.76
C SER A 273 -14.73 18.31 10.80
N GLU A 274 -13.81 18.95 10.06
CA GLU A 274 -14.11 20.02 9.12
C GLU A 274 -14.53 19.53 7.72
N HIS A 275 -14.19 18.29 7.34
CA HIS A 275 -14.27 17.88 5.93
C HIS A 275 -14.63 16.41 5.67
N THR A 276 -14.82 15.58 6.70
CA THR A 276 -15.28 14.19 6.53
C THR A 276 -16.52 13.90 7.38
N GLU A 277 -17.26 12.86 7.05
CA GLU A 277 -18.51 12.57 7.74
C GLU A 277 -18.26 12.00 9.15
N GLN A 278 -18.85 12.61 10.17
CA GLN A 278 -18.59 12.28 11.59
C GLN A 278 -18.86 10.81 11.93
N GLN A 279 -19.87 10.19 11.32
CA GLN A 279 -20.18 8.78 11.53
C GLN A 279 -19.03 7.85 11.09
N ASN A 280 -18.07 8.35 10.31
CA ASN A 280 -16.93 7.58 9.83
C ASN A 280 -15.69 7.67 10.75
N HIS A 281 -15.72 8.52 11.77
CA HIS A 281 -14.54 8.80 12.60
C HIS A 281 -14.25 7.69 13.60
N VAL A 282 -12.96 7.37 13.76
CA VAL A 282 -12.47 6.51 14.84
C VAL A 282 -12.44 7.32 16.14
N ARG A 283 -13.03 6.78 17.21
CA ARG A 283 -13.25 7.53 18.47
C ARG A 283 -12.17 7.20 19.50
N TYR A 284 -10.95 7.67 19.26
CA TYR A 284 -9.75 7.31 20.05
C TYR A 284 -9.90 7.52 21.56
N ALA A 285 -10.54 8.61 22.00
CA ALA A 285 -10.76 8.86 23.43
C ALA A 285 -11.67 7.79 24.05
N GLU A 286 -12.81 7.49 23.41
CA GLU A 286 -13.77 6.48 23.87
C GLU A 286 -13.16 5.07 23.90
N MET A 287 -12.26 4.77 22.97
CA MET A 287 -11.54 3.49 22.95
C MET A 287 -10.75 3.25 24.25
N MET A 288 -10.14 4.30 24.82
CA MET A 288 -9.37 4.20 26.07
C MET A 288 -10.23 3.92 27.28
N ASP A 289 -11.47 4.42 27.30
CA ASP A 289 -12.43 4.15 28.37
C ASP A 289 -13.01 2.74 28.23
N PHE A 290 -13.30 2.33 27.00
CA PHE A 290 -13.84 1.01 26.69
C PHE A 290 -12.86 -0.11 27.02
N VAL A 291 -11.57 0.04 26.67
CA VAL A 291 -10.57 -1.05 26.80
C VAL A 291 -10.40 -1.54 28.24
N ARG A 292 -10.69 -0.71 29.25
CA ARG A 292 -10.61 -1.06 30.68
C ARG A 292 -11.62 -2.12 31.09
N HIS A 293 -12.74 -2.22 30.36
CA HIS A 293 -13.87 -3.10 30.66
C HIS A 293 -14.27 -3.97 29.47
N ARG A 294 -13.41 -4.04 28.44
CA ARG A 294 -13.69 -4.78 27.21
C ARG A 294 -13.92 -6.27 27.48
N PRO A 295 -14.65 -6.98 26.60
CA PRO A 295 -14.69 -8.43 26.65
C PRO A 295 -13.31 -9.04 26.38
N SER A 296 -13.15 -10.31 26.76
CA SER A 296 -11.89 -11.06 26.60
C SER A 296 -11.43 -11.27 25.15
N SER A 297 -12.28 -10.96 24.17
CA SER A 297 -12.00 -11.15 22.75
C SER A 297 -13.02 -10.35 21.91
N VAL A 298 -12.58 -9.93 20.72
CA VAL A 298 -13.41 -9.23 19.73
C VAL A 298 -14.68 -10.00 19.33
N TYR A 299 -14.65 -11.34 19.32
CA TYR A 299 -15.79 -12.17 18.92
C TYR A 299 -16.95 -12.16 19.93
N LYS A 300 -16.71 -11.66 21.15
CA LYS A 300 -17.72 -11.53 22.20
C LYS A 300 -18.42 -10.17 22.18
N LEU A 301 -18.10 -9.30 21.23
CA LEU A 301 -18.82 -8.05 21.04
C LEU A 301 -20.27 -8.34 20.60
N SER A 302 -21.21 -7.58 21.16
CA SER A 302 -22.63 -7.76 20.90
C SER A 302 -22.95 -7.63 19.40
N GLY A 303 -23.67 -8.59 18.84
CA GLY A 303 -24.05 -8.59 17.43
C GLY A 303 -22.97 -9.02 16.46
N CYS A 304 -21.78 -9.45 16.93
CA CYS A 304 -20.67 -9.81 16.04
C CYS A 304 -21.03 -10.96 15.11
N ALA A 305 -21.54 -12.07 15.62
CA ALA A 305 -21.84 -13.24 14.79
C ALA A 305 -22.94 -12.92 13.75
N GLU A 306 -23.97 -12.20 14.16
CA GLU A 306 -25.07 -11.74 13.31
C GLU A 306 -24.59 -10.79 12.22
N ALA A 307 -23.69 -9.87 12.56
CA ALA A 307 -23.11 -8.96 11.58
C ALA A 307 -22.25 -9.69 10.55
N LEU A 308 -21.42 -10.65 10.97
CA LEU A 308 -20.61 -11.44 10.03
C LEU A 308 -21.50 -12.24 9.06
N ALA A 309 -22.57 -12.85 9.54
CA ALA A 309 -23.54 -13.53 8.69
C ALA A 309 -24.20 -12.57 7.69
N ALA A 310 -24.68 -11.41 8.16
CA ALA A 310 -25.31 -10.39 7.32
C ALA A 310 -24.38 -9.85 6.21
N LEU A 311 -23.09 -9.68 6.50
CA LEU A 311 -22.09 -9.26 5.52
C LEU A 311 -21.88 -10.31 4.42
N GLU A 312 -21.84 -11.59 4.78
CA GLU A 312 -21.72 -12.68 3.80
C GLU A 312 -22.99 -12.80 2.94
N ASP A 313 -24.17 -12.65 3.55
CA ASP A 313 -25.45 -12.70 2.84
C ASP A 313 -25.60 -11.52 1.86
N ALA A 314 -25.17 -10.33 2.26
CA ALA A 314 -25.15 -9.16 1.38
C ALA A 314 -24.18 -9.34 0.20
N ARG A 315 -22.98 -9.92 0.43
CA ARG A 315 -22.06 -10.26 -0.69
C ARG A 315 -22.72 -11.23 -1.66
N LYS A 316 -23.27 -12.33 -1.16
CA LYS A 316 -23.89 -13.38 -2.00
C LYS A 316 -25.00 -12.79 -2.86
N ARG A 317 -25.94 -12.07 -2.25
CA ARG A 317 -27.08 -11.47 -2.94
C ARG A 317 -26.67 -10.40 -3.95
N ASP A 318 -25.87 -9.43 -3.53
CA ASP A 318 -25.65 -8.21 -4.32
C ASP A 318 -24.46 -8.33 -5.30
N LEU A 319 -23.68 -9.41 -5.22
CA LEU A 319 -22.60 -9.72 -6.16
C LEU A 319 -22.74 -11.09 -6.80
N GLU A 320 -22.73 -12.17 -6.02
CA GLU A 320 -22.60 -13.53 -6.57
C GLU A 320 -23.86 -13.95 -7.33
N ASP A 321 -25.03 -13.86 -6.70
CA ASP A 321 -26.34 -14.15 -7.30
C ASP A 321 -26.61 -13.22 -8.48
N TRP A 322 -26.24 -11.94 -8.36
CA TRP A 322 -26.36 -10.96 -9.45
C TRP A 322 -25.45 -11.32 -10.64
N MET A 323 -24.20 -11.72 -10.39
CA MET A 323 -23.29 -12.17 -11.44
C MET A 323 -23.81 -13.44 -12.11
N ASP A 324 -24.31 -14.40 -11.33
CA ASP A 324 -24.87 -15.66 -11.84
C ASP A 324 -26.11 -15.41 -12.70
N ALA A 325 -27.05 -14.57 -12.23
CA ALA A 325 -28.27 -14.22 -12.95
C ALA A 325 -28.02 -13.54 -14.30
N ASN A 326 -26.89 -12.85 -14.45
CA ASN A 326 -26.52 -12.13 -15.66
C ASN A 326 -25.42 -12.82 -16.49
N GLY A 327 -24.88 -13.94 -16.01
CA GLY A 327 -23.81 -14.69 -16.67
C GLY A 327 -22.47 -13.95 -16.70
N PHE A 328 -22.17 -13.12 -15.69
CA PHE A 328 -20.90 -12.40 -15.58
C PHE A 328 -19.79 -13.27 -14.99
N ASP A 329 -18.62 -13.25 -15.64
CA ASP A 329 -17.40 -13.91 -15.14
C ASP A 329 -16.64 -13.02 -14.15
N ALA A 330 -16.61 -11.71 -14.39
CA ALA A 330 -15.96 -10.72 -13.53
C ALA A 330 -16.59 -9.32 -13.74
N VAL A 331 -16.26 -8.40 -12.83
CA VAL A 331 -16.58 -6.98 -12.96
C VAL A 331 -15.26 -6.22 -13.12
N ALA A 332 -15.21 -5.25 -14.04
CA ALA A 332 -14.02 -4.42 -14.27
C ALA A 332 -14.35 -2.93 -14.32
N PHE A 333 -13.53 -2.10 -13.71
CA PHE A 333 -13.70 -0.64 -13.68
C PHE A 333 -12.39 0.11 -13.40
N PRO A 334 -12.28 1.41 -13.78
CA PRO A 334 -11.19 2.25 -13.34
C PRO A 334 -11.07 2.24 -11.81
N THR A 335 -9.88 2.00 -11.31
CA THR A 335 -9.63 1.88 -9.87
C THR A 335 -9.90 3.19 -9.15
N ASN A 336 -9.64 4.32 -9.82
CA ASN A 336 -9.96 5.65 -9.34
C ASN A 336 -10.62 6.45 -10.47
N GLY A 337 -11.55 7.31 -10.09
CA GLY A 337 -12.23 8.25 -10.99
C GLY A 337 -11.34 9.41 -11.41
N ASP A 338 -10.48 9.86 -10.51
CA ASP A 338 -9.45 10.87 -10.75
C ASP A 338 -8.36 10.81 -9.65
N VAL A 339 -7.38 11.70 -9.72
CA VAL A 339 -6.28 11.85 -8.76
C VAL A 339 -6.29 13.24 -8.12
N GLY A 340 -6.24 13.28 -6.78
CA GLY A 340 -6.14 14.50 -5.98
C GLY A 340 -4.77 15.17 -6.04
N ARG A 341 -4.71 16.48 -5.79
CA ARG A 341 -3.46 17.24 -5.82
C ARG A 341 -2.66 17.10 -4.53
N ALA A 342 -1.35 17.22 -4.61
CA ALA A 342 -0.48 17.10 -3.44
C ALA A 342 -0.74 18.20 -2.39
N ASP A 343 -1.20 19.37 -2.82
CA ASP A 343 -1.49 20.51 -1.94
C ASP A 343 -2.81 20.41 -1.17
N SER A 344 -3.60 19.34 -1.34
CA SER A 344 -4.88 19.12 -0.63
C SER A 344 -4.75 19.25 0.89
N GLU A 345 -3.61 18.95 1.48
CA GLU A 345 -3.41 19.04 2.94
C GLU A 345 -3.39 20.48 3.49
N TYR A 346 -3.27 21.52 2.65
CA TYR A 346 -3.29 22.93 3.06
C TYR A 346 -4.11 23.84 2.12
N ASN A 347 -4.69 23.30 1.05
CA ASN A 347 -5.54 24.03 0.11
C ASN A 347 -6.95 23.44 0.08
N ARG A 348 -7.92 24.22 0.59
CA ARG A 348 -9.33 23.81 0.74
C ARG A 348 -10.01 23.42 -0.58
N ASP A 349 -9.73 24.10 -1.68
CA ASP A 349 -10.36 23.80 -2.97
C ASP A 349 -9.89 22.44 -3.47
N THR A 350 -8.57 22.23 -3.45
CA THR A 350 -7.97 20.95 -3.85
C THR A 350 -8.28 19.81 -2.88
N MET A 351 -8.55 20.11 -1.60
CA MET A 351 -9.08 19.12 -0.65
C MET A 351 -10.50 18.71 -1.04
N THR A 352 -11.36 19.69 -1.35
CA THR A 352 -12.74 19.41 -1.78
C THR A 352 -12.76 18.48 -2.98
N ASP A 353 -11.87 18.70 -3.95
CA ASP A 353 -11.68 17.79 -5.10
C ASP A 353 -11.19 16.40 -4.70
N ALA A 354 -10.20 16.33 -3.79
CA ALA A 354 -9.65 15.07 -3.31
C ALA A 354 -10.66 14.24 -2.49
N LEU A 355 -11.71 14.87 -1.96
CA LEU A 355 -12.75 14.24 -1.14
C LEU A 355 -14.01 13.86 -1.93
N GLN A 356 -14.05 14.07 -3.24
CA GLN A 356 -15.17 13.61 -4.06
C GLN A 356 -15.20 12.07 -4.15
N ASP A 357 -16.40 11.49 -4.26
CA ASP A 357 -16.56 10.04 -4.38
C ASP A 357 -15.89 9.51 -5.66
N GLY A 358 -15.15 8.41 -5.57
CA GLY A 358 -14.27 7.91 -6.65
C GLY A 358 -12.87 8.54 -6.69
N VAL A 359 -12.61 9.60 -5.91
CA VAL A 359 -11.26 10.18 -5.70
C VAL A 359 -10.78 9.95 -4.26
N ARG A 360 -11.64 10.22 -3.27
CA ARG A 360 -11.35 10.08 -1.84
C ARG A 360 -10.92 8.68 -1.43
N TYR A 361 -11.50 7.70 -2.11
CA TYR A 361 -11.23 6.26 -2.05
C TYR A 361 -11.11 5.75 -3.49
N SER A 362 -10.52 4.58 -3.68
CA SER A 362 -10.72 3.85 -4.94
C SER A 362 -12.19 3.44 -5.10
N ASN A 363 -12.64 3.37 -6.36
CA ASN A 363 -13.95 2.86 -6.72
C ASN A 363 -14.21 1.50 -6.06
N GLY A 364 -15.47 1.27 -5.68
CA GLY A 364 -15.92 0.20 -4.80
C GLY A 364 -16.07 0.62 -3.32
N ASN A 365 -15.49 1.76 -2.92
CA ASN A 365 -15.57 2.32 -1.57
C ASN A 365 -15.28 1.26 -0.49
N ARG A 366 -15.95 1.35 0.66
CA ARG A 366 -15.84 0.38 1.76
C ARG A 366 -16.55 -0.96 1.46
N ALA A 367 -17.52 -0.96 0.53
CA ALA A 367 -18.33 -2.15 0.23
C ALA A 367 -17.46 -3.36 -0.14
N LEU A 368 -16.45 -3.17 -1.01
CA LEU A 368 -15.59 -4.29 -1.42
C LEU A 368 -14.90 -4.98 -0.24
N LYS A 369 -14.34 -4.23 0.70
CA LYS A 369 -13.64 -4.81 1.86
C LYS A 369 -14.59 -5.30 2.94
N HIS A 370 -15.63 -4.53 3.25
CA HIS A 370 -16.59 -4.91 4.27
C HIS A 370 -17.35 -6.19 3.90
N LEU A 371 -17.56 -6.44 2.60
CA LEU A 371 -18.22 -7.64 2.08
C LEU A 371 -17.25 -8.75 1.65
N GLY A 372 -15.92 -8.54 1.75
CA GLY A 372 -14.91 -9.58 1.50
C GLY A 372 -14.70 -9.93 0.03
N VAL A 373 -14.86 -8.94 -0.87
CA VAL A 373 -14.73 -9.11 -2.32
C VAL A 373 -13.26 -9.06 -2.74
N PRO A 374 -12.73 -10.10 -3.42
CA PRO A 374 -11.38 -10.08 -3.96
C PRO A 374 -11.26 -9.06 -5.10
N ALA A 375 -10.10 -8.41 -5.16
CA ALA A 375 -9.83 -7.40 -6.17
C ALA A 375 -8.38 -7.44 -6.64
N ILE A 376 -8.17 -7.36 -7.95
CA ILE A 376 -6.85 -7.26 -8.56
C ILE A 376 -6.82 -5.99 -9.41
N THR A 377 -5.94 -5.07 -9.04
CA THR A 377 -5.65 -3.86 -9.79
C THR A 377 -4.45 -4.12 -10.71
N VAL A 378 -4.54 -3.73 -11.98
CA VAL A 378 -3.43 -3.68 -12.94
C VAL A 378 -3.35 -2.30 -13.59
N PRO A 379 -2.23 -1.87 -14.16
CA PRO A 379 -2.13 -0.56 -14.82
C PRO A 379 -3.11 -0.45 -16.01
N MET A 380 -3.96 0.59 -16.02
CA MET A 380 -4.85 0.91 -17.16
C MET A 380 -4.19 1.90 -18.11
N GLY A 381 -3.38 2.82 -17.57
CA GLY A 381 -2.60 3.78 -18.35
C GLY A 381 -2.27 5.04 -17.56
N MET A 382 -1.66 6.00 -18.24
CA MET A 382 -1.23 7.29 -17.70
C MET A 382 -2.26 8.38 -18.02
N LEU A 383 -2.67 9.18 -17.03
CA LEU A 383 -3.47 10.38 -17.28
C LEU A 383 -2.61 11.39 -18.08
N PRO A 384 -2.98 11.77 -19.32
CA PRO A 384 -2.09 12.51 -20.21
C PRO A 384 -1.68 13.90 -19.70
N ASP A 385 -2.60 14.56 -19.00
CA ASP A 385 -2.47 15.91 -18.42
C ASP A 385 -1.73 15.90 -17.08
N LYS A 386 -2.02 14.90 -16.22
CA LYS A 386 -1.43 14.82 -14.88
C LYS A 386 -0.09 14.09 -14.84
N LYS A 387 0.20 13.24 -15.83
CA LYS A 387 1.33 12.29 -15.80
C LYS A 387 1.33 11.42 -14.54
N ILE A 388 0.14 11.01 -14.10
CA ILE A 388 -0.07 10.05 -13.01
C ILE A 388 -0.82 8.83 -13.56
N PRO A 389 -0.43 7.60 -13.19
CA PRO A 389 -1.14 6.40 -13.63
C PRO A 389 -2.48 6.22 -12.93
N VAL A 390 -3.38 5.51 -13.59
CA VAL A 390 -4.62 4.97 -13.02
C VAL A 390 -4.72 3.49 -13.36
N GLY A 391 -5.16 2.69 -12.40
CA GLY A 391 -5.33 1.24 -12.57
C GLY A 391 -6.71 0.84 -13.11
N LEU A 392 -6.81 -0.37 -13.64
CA LEU A 392 -8.03 -1.12 -13.93
C LEU A 392 -8.17 -2.18 -12.83
N THR A 393 -9.31 -2.21 -12.14
CA THR A 393 -9.57 -3.22 -11.11
C THR A 393 -10.52 -4.27 -11.65
N PHE A 394 -10.15 -5.54 -11.51
CA PHE A 394 -11.02 -6.71 -11.66
C PHE A 394 -11.50 -7.16 -10.28
N VAL A 395 -12.80 -7.40 -10.13
CA VAL A 395 -13.41 -8.03 -8.95
C VAL A 395 -14.30 -9.20 -9.36
N GLY A 396 -14.54 -10.12 -8.44
CA GLY A 396 -15.35 -11.31 -8.70
C GLY A 396 -15.87 -11.94 -7.41
N ARG A 397 -16.41 -13.15 -7.55
CA ARG A 397 -16.97 -13.95 -6.45
C ARG A 397 -15.91 -14.21 -5.37
N ALA A 398 -16.32 -14.36 -4.11
CA ALA A 398 -15.37 -14.74 -3.08
C ALA A 398 -14.65 -16.06 -3.44
N TRP A 399 -13.36 -16.09 -3.17
CA TRP A 399 -12.42 -17.19 -3.45
C TRP A 399 -12.24 -17.54 -4.94
N SER A 400 -12.70 -16.68 -5.86
CA SER A 400 -12.41 -16.77 -7.30
C SER A 400 -11.10 -16.06 -7.72
N ASP A 401 -10.24 -15.74 -6.74
CA ASP A 401 -9.00 -14.97 -6.89
C ASP A 401 -8.11 -15.51 -8.03
N SER A 402 -8.02 -16.83 -8.18
CA SER A 402 -7.23 -17.47 -9.25
C SER A 402 -7.70 -17.08 -10.66
N GLU A 403 -9.02 -17.02 -10.90
CA GLU A 403 -9.56 -16.60 -12.20
C GLU A 403 -9.32 -15.12 -12.46
N LEU A 404 -9.44 -14.27 -11.43
CA LEU A 404 -9.13 -12.86 -11.55
C LEU A 404 -7.66 -12.65 -11.94
N PHE A 405 -6.73 -13.44 -11.39
CA PHE A 405 -5.31 -13.38 -11.77
C PHE A 405 -5.07 -13.79 -13.22
N ARG A 406 -5.81 -14.79 -13.72
CA ARG A 406 -5.76 -15.19 -15.13
C ARG A 406 -6.20 -14.04 -16.03
N TYR A 407 -7.29 -13.35 -15.68
CA TYR A 407 -7.79 -12.18 -16.43
C TYR A 407 -6.81 -11.00 -16.39
N ALA A 408 -6.29 -10.68 -15.20
CA ALA A 408 -5.29 -9.64 -15.00
C ALA A 408 -4.02 -9.91 -15.81
N TYR A 409 -3.52 -11.15 -15.81
CA TYR A 409 -2.35 -11.56 -16.58
C TYR A 409 -2.55 -11.41 -18.09
N ALA A 410 -3.70 -11.86 -18.62
CA ALA A 410 -4.02 -11.71 -20.03
C ALA A 410 -4.07 -10.23 -20.45
N TYR A 411 -4.74 -9.38 -19.66
CA TYR A 411 -4.81 -7.95 -19.91
C TYR A 411 -3.45 -7.27 -19.84
N GLU A 412 -2.68 -7.48 -18.77
CA GLU A 412 -1.36 -6.87 -18.58
C GLU A 412 -0.39 -7.26 -19.70
N THR A 413 -0.35 -8.55 -20.06
CA THR A 413 0.58 -9.08 -21.06
C THR A 413 0.34 -8.47 -22.44
N ALA A 414 -0.94 -8.28 -22.79
CA ALA A 414 -1.34 -7.71 -24.08
C ALA A 414 -1.15 -6.20 -24.15
N THR A 415 -1.42 -5.48 -23.07
CA THR A 415 -1.51 -4.02 -23.09
C THR A 415 -0.23 -3.32 -22.63
N ARG A 416 0.52 -3.93 -21.69
CA ARG A 416 1.79 -3.43 -21.14
C ARG A 416 1.75 -1.94 -20.76
N ARG A 417 0.67 -1.52 -20.11
CA ARG A 417 0.37 -0.11 -19.79
C ARG A 417 1.26 0.50 -18.70
N ARG A 418 2.11 -0.29 -18.04
CA ARG A 418 3.03 0.21 -17.02
C ARG A 418 4.12 1.05 -17.69
N GLU A 419 4.33 2.25 -17.17
CA GLU A 419 5.50 3.09 -17.44
C GLU A 419 6.31 3.24 -16.16
N SER A 420 7.65 3.25 -16.26
CA SER A 420 8.51 3.54 -15.12
C SER A 420 8.38 5.01 -14.69
N PRO A 421 8.45 5.31 -13.39
CA PRO A 421 8.39 6.70 -12.90
C PRO A 421 9.55 7.54 -13.43
N SER A 422 9.26 8.76 -13.86
CA SER A 422 10.26 9.70 -14.41
C SER A 422 11.18 10.30 -13.35
N LEU A 423 10.75 10.39 -12.09
CA LEU A 423 11.55 10.96 -11.00
C LEU A 423 12.42 9.93 -10.27
N ALA A 424 12.34 8.66 -10.66
CA ALA A 424 13.21 7.60 -10.18
C ALA A 424 13.75 6.80 -11.39
N PRO A 425 14.56 7.45 -12.26
CA PRO A 425 15.17 6.76 -13.39
C PRO A 425 16.15 5.70 -12.89
N GLY A 426 16.34 4.65 -13.68
CA GLY A 426 17.39 3.68 -13.40
C GLY A 426 18.76 4.35 -13.43
N LEU A 427 19.57 4.10 -12.40
CA LEU A 427 20.96 4.54 -12.33
C LEU A 427 21.86 3.60 -13.14
N GLU A 428 23.00 4.08 -13.61
CA GLU A 428 23.99 3.20 -14.27
C GLU A 428 24.41 2.04 -13.35
N THR A 429 24.47 2.30 -12.04
CA THR A 429 24.76 1.33 -10.99
C THR A 429 23.69 0.26 -10.79
N ASP A 430 22.47 0.46 -11.29
CA ASP A 430 21.38 -0.51 -11.18
C ASP A 430 21.55 -1.67 -12.17
N THR A 431 22.44 -1.51 -13.17
CA THR A 431 22.79 -2.58 -14.12
C THR A 431 23.97 -3.38 -13.60
N ILE A 432 23.70 -4.52 -12.97
CA ILE A 432 24.75 -5.47 -12.61
C ILE A 432 25.12 -6.29 -13.84
N ARG A 433 26.24 -5.96 -14.49
CA ARG A 433 26.83 -6.83 -15.50
C ARG A 433 27.41 -8.06 -14.81
N VAL A 434 26.71 -9.18 -14.92
CA VAL A 434 27.22 -10.47 -14.43
C VAL A 434 28.30 -10.96 -15.39
N GLU A 435 29.54 -10.50 -15.20
CA GLU A 435 30.68 -11.14 -15.83
C GLU A 435 30.89 -12.51 -15.17
N ARG A 436 30.97 -13.58 -15.98
CA ARG A 436 31.39 -14.91 -15.50
C ARG A 436 32.88 -14.90 -15.18
N GLY A 437 33.28 -14.13 -14.18
CA GLY A 437 34.60 -14.16 -13.59
C GLY A 437 34.64 -15.18 -12.46
N THR A 438 35.74 -15.93 -12.34
CA THR A 438 35.98 -16.75 -11.15
C THR A 438 36.31 -15.80 -10.00
N LEU A 439 35.45 -15.73 -8.98
CA LEU A 439 35.79 -15.04 -7.72
C LEU A 439 37.11 -15.63 -7.21
N LYS A 440 38.14 -14.79 -7.05
CA LYS A 440 39.45 -15.25 -6.59
C LYS A 440 39.53 -15.35 -5.06
N GLY A 441 38.65 -14.63 -4.34
CA GLY A 441 38.54 -14.68 -2.88
C GLY A 441 37.19 -15.21 -2.38
N THR A 442 37.22 -16.07 -1.36
CA THR A 442 36.01 -16.64 -0.74
C THR A 442 35.44 -15.78 0.38
N GLU A 443 36.25 -14.93 1.03
CA GLU A 443 35.85 -14.14 2.19
C GLU A 443 35.62 -12.66 1.86
N THR A 444 34.51 -12.11 2.38
CA THR A 444 34.18 -10.69 2.28
C THR A 444 34.98 -9.89 3.31
N PRO A 445 35.63 -8.77 2.94
CA PRO A 445 36.30 -7.90 3.91
C PRO A 445 35.28 -7.35 4.91
N LYS A 446 35.72 -7.07 6.14
CA LYS A 446 34.92 -6.33 7.12
C LYS A 446 35.32 -4.86 7.09
N LEU A 447 34.36 -3.98 6.93
CA LEU A 447 34.55 -2.54 6.99
C LEU A 447 34.10 -2.04 8.37
N ILE A 448 34.99 -1.39 9.08
CA ILE A 448 34.76 -0.87 10.44
C ILE A 448 34.94 0.64 10.39
N VAL A 449 33.89 1.38 10.75
CA VAL A 449 33.96 2.82 11.02
C VAL A 449 34.33 3.00 12.48
N THR A 450 35.48 3.62 12.76
CA THR A 450 36.00 3.82 14.11
C THR A 450 35.71 5.22 14.64
N GLN A 451 35.55 6.20 13.75
CA GLN A 451 35.24 7.58 14.12
C GLN A 451 34.43 8.28 13.02
N LEU A 452 33.49 9.12 13.45
CA LEU A 452 32.71 10.02 12.63
C LEU A 452 32.67 11.38 13.34
N ASP A 453 33.38 12.36 12.81
CA ASP A 453 33.34 13.74 13.27
C ASP A 453 32.51 14.56 12.26
N VAL A 454 31.53 15.33 12.75
CA VAL A 454 30.66 16.15 11.91
C VAL A 454 30.53 17.54 12.50
N ASP A 455 30.96 18.54 11.75
CA ASP A 455 30.86 19.95 12.12
C ASP A 455 29.84 20.67 11.23
N ALA A 456 28.91 21.41 11.83
CA ALA A 456 28.00 22.27 11.08
C ALA A 456 28.75 23.44 10.44
N LEU A 457 28.44 23.73 9.17
CA LEU A 457 29.01 24.86 8.44
C LEU A 457 27.92 25.91 8.21
N SER A 458 28.21 27.16 8.56
CA SER A 458 27.33 28.29 8.23
C SER A 458 27.44 28.58 6.74
N THR A 459 26.36 28.38 6.00
CA THR A 459 26.28 28.73 4.57
C THR A 459 24.88 29.27 4.30
N GLU A 460 24.80 30.40 3.59
CA GLU A 460 23.51 31.02 3.27
C GLU A 460 22.73 30.14 2.29
N GLY A 461 21.43 29.95 2.54
CA GLY A 461 20.55 29.13 1.70
C GLY A 461 20.77 27.60 1.73
N LEU A 462 21.94 27.13 2.17
CA LEU A 462 22.28 25.70 2.21
C LEU A 462 22.33 25.15 3.63
N GLU A 463 22.05 23.87 3.75
CA GLU A 463 22.49 23.09 4.89
C GLU A 463 23.83 22.44 4.54
N ALA A 464 24.85 22.69 5.35
CA ALA A 464 26.19 22.19 5.11
C ALA A 464 26.82 21.61 6.37
N ARG A 465 27.61 20.54 6.18
CA ARG A 465 28.41 19.88 7.20
C ARG A 465 29.81 19.61 6.66
N LYS A 466 30.83 19.64 7.52
CA LYS A 466 32.13 19.01 7.27
C LYS A 466 32.12 17.68 7.98
N ALA A 467 32.32 16.59 7.25
CA ALA A 467 32.40 15.26 7.83
C ALA A 467 33.82 14.71 7.68
N VAL A 468 34.36 14.14 8.76
CA VAL A 468 35.60 13.38 8.76
C VAL A 468 35.31 11.99 9.30
N ILE A 469 35.61 10.97 8.51
CA ILE A 469 35.29 9.58 8.81
C ILE A 469 36.58 8.78 8.77
N ARG A 470 36.81 8.02 9.83
CA ARG A 470 37.95 7.12 9.95
C ARG A 470 37.48 5.71 10.18
N GLY A 471 38.25 4.77 9.66
CA GLY A 471 37.96 3.37 9.85
C GLY A 471 39.12 2.47 9.53
N SER A 472 38.83 1.18 9.60
CA SER A 472 39.73 0.11 9.21
C SER A 472 39.01 -0.92 8.36
N ILE A 473 39.77 -1.66 7.57
CA ILE A 473 39.30 -2.81 6.82
C ILE A 473 40.00 -4.05 7.34
N VAL A 474 39.23 -5.01 7.81
CA VAL A 474 39.77 -6.30 8.26
C VAL A 474 39.61 -7.29 7.13
N LEU A 475 40.74 -7.80 6.66
CA LEU A 475 40.83 -8.84 5.66
C LEU A 475 40.77 -10.21 6.34
N GLY A 476 39.98 -11.11 5.79
CA GLY A 476 40.05 -12.52 6.17
C GLY A 476 41.32 -13.19 5.63
N ASN A 477 41.66 -14.37 6.14
CA ASN A 477 42.92 -15.08 5.84
C ASN A 477 43.10 -15.38 4.34
N LEU A 478 42.00 -15.46 3.58
CA LEU A 478 42.01 -15.77 2.14
C LEU A 478 41.81 -14.53 1.26
N CYS A 479 41.87 -13.32 1.83
CA CYS A 479 41.67 -12.08 1.10
C CYS A 479 43.02 -11.51 0.61
N LEU A 480 43.16 -11.31 -0.71
CA LEU A 480 44.44 -10.96 -1.38
C LEU A 480 44.93 -9.51 -1.17
N GLY A 481 44.23 -8.70 -0.37
CA GLY A 481 44.49 -7.27 -0.20
C GLY A 481 43.30 -6.39 -0.56
N ILE A 482 43.40 -5.09 -0.31
CA ILE A 482 42.37 -4.09 -0.63
C ILE A 482 42.65 -3.51 -2.02
N GLU A 483 41.65 -3.53 -2.89
CA GLU A 483 41.68 -2.87 -4.20
C GLU A 483 41.42 -1.37 -4.05
N GLY A 484 40.44 -1.00 -3.23
CA GLY A 484 40.14 0.40 -2.94
C GLY A 484 38.95 0.58 -2.01
N VAL A 485 38.74 1.84 -1.63
CA VAL A 485 37.57 2.29 -0.87
C VAL A 485 36.95 3.46 -1.63
N GLN A 486 35.65 3.38 -1.85
CA GLN A 486 34.86 4.43 -2.50
C GLN A 486 33.88 5.00 -1.49
N ILE A 487 33.67 6.31 -1.56
CA ILE A 487 32.72 7.04 -0.71
C ILE A 487 31.71 7.67 -1.64
N TYR A 488 30.43 7.50 -1.34
CA TYR A 488 29.33 8.14 -2.03
C TYR A 488 28.60 9.04 -1.06
N VAL A 489 28.31 10.27 -1.46
CA VAL A 489 27.54 11.24 -0.67
C VAL A 489 26.25 11.54 -1.44
N ASN A 490 25.10 11.27 -0.83
CA ASN A 490 23.78 11.40 -1.45
C ASN A 490 23.65 10.67 -2.81
N GLY A 491 24.40 9.60 -3.00
CA GLY A 491 24.43 8.80 -4.24
C GLY A 491 25.58 9.16 -5.19
N ASP A 492 26.20 10.33 -5.04
CA ASP A 492 27.29 10.78 -5.92
C ASP A 492 28.64 10.31 -5.40
N LEU A 493 29.51 9.83 -6.31
CA LEU A 493 30.87 9.45 -5.97
C LEU A 493 31.65 10.68 -5.46
N SER A 494 32.20 10.57 -4.25
CA SER A 494 32.95 11.62 -3.59
C SER A 494 34.46 11.49 -3.81
N SER A 495 35.23 12.40 -3.19
CA SER A 495 36.68 12.32 -3.14
C SER A 495 37.13 10.98 -2.54
N PRO A 496 38.20 10.36 -3.07
CA PRO A 496 38.69 9.10 -2.53
C PRO A 496 39.25 9.32 -1.11
N PRO A 497 39.09 8.34 -0.20
CA PRO A 497 39.75 8.37 1.10
C PRO A 497 41.26 8.15 0.94
N THR A 498 42.01 8.60 1.93
CA THR A 498 43.39 8.14 2.13
C THR A 498 43.36 6.72 2.71
N LEU A 499 44.23 5.83 2.23
CA LEU A 499 44.30 4.43 2.67
C LEU A 499 45.76 4.08 2.99
N THR A 500 46.05 3.71 4.24
CA THR A 500 47.40 3.31 4.71
C THR A 500 47.29 2.09 5.63
N ASN A 501 47.93 0.97 5.28
CA ASN A 501 47.96 -0.25 6.10
C ASN A 501 46.58 -0.69 6.63
N ASN A 502 45.59 -0.73 5.73
CA ASN A 502 44.17 -1.05 6.00
C ASN A 502 43.38 -0.02 6.83
N LEU A 503 44.01 1.07 7.27
CA LEU A 503 43.33 2.21 7.86
C LEU A 503 42.93 3.18 6.76
N TRP A 504 41.73 3.72 6.84
CA TRP A 504 41.24 4.71 5.89
C TRP A 504 40.71 5.95 6.59
N GLU A 505 40.92 7.10 5.98
CA GLU A 505 40.36 8.38 6.41
C GLU A 505 39.79 9.12 5.20
N TRP A 506 38.55 9.57 5.34
CA TRP A 506 37.89 10.45 4.39
C TRP A 506 37.49 11.75 5.06
N SER A 507 37.66 12.87 4.35
CA SER A 507 37.11 14.17 4.75
C SER A 507 36.37 14.75 3.56
N GLY A 508 35.14 15.19 3.78
CA GLY A 508 34.32 15.81 2.74
C GLY A 508 33.35 16.85 3.28
N ARG A 509 32.85 17.65 2.35
CA ARG A 509 31.78 18.62 2.60
C ARG A 509 30.47 17.99 2.15
N LEU A 510 29.49 17.95 3.04
CA LEU A 510 28.13 17.55 2.75
C LEU A 510 27.31 18.83 2.57
N GLU A 511 26.57 18.95 1.48
CA GLU A 511 25.71 20.11 1.27
C GLU A 511 24.44 19.77 0.50
N ARG A 512 23.37 20.47 0.83
CA ARG A 512 22.08 20.41 0.14
C ARG A 512 21.34 21.72 0.32
N GLU A 513 20.33 21.94 -0.51
CA GLU A 513 19.37 23.01 -0.27
C GLU A 513 18.58 22.78 1.02
N LYS A 514 18.29 23.86 1.75
CA LYS A 514 17.41 23.77 2.92
C LYS A 514 16.00 23.39 2.48
N VAL A 515 15.53 22.24 2.95
CA VAL A 515 14.15 21.81 2.74
C VAL A 515 13.24 22.69 3.59
N LYS A 516 12.29 23.39 2.95
CA LYS A 516 11.22 24.10 3.66
C LYS A 516 10.00 23.19 3.70
N ASP A 517 9.81 22.48 4.81
CA ASP A 517 8.55 21.82 5.10
C ASP A 517 7.70 22.72 6.01
N PRO A 518 6.54 23.23 5.55
CA PRO A 518 5.66 24.02 6.40
C PRO A 518 5.05 23.22 7.56
N TYR A 519 5.05 21.87 7.47
CA TYR A 519 4.45 20.97 8.44
C TYR A 519 5.44 19.86 8.82
N PRO A 520 6.52 20.21 9.54
CA PRO A 520 7.53 19.25 9.95
C PRO A 520 6.94 18.19 10.89
N VAL A 521 7.45 16.97 10.80
CA VAL A 521 7.00 15.84 11.61
C VAL A 521 8.00 15.50 12.72
N PRO A 522 7.58 14.79 13.78
CA PRO A 522 8.45 14.49 14.92
C PRO A 522 9.52 13.45 14.60
N GLY A 523 9.26 12.56 13.63
CA GLY A 523 10.19 11.51 13.25
C GLY A 523 11.35 12.04 12.42
N LYS A 524 12.53 11.43 12.61
CA LYS A 524 13.70 11.68 11.75
C LYS A 524 13.45 11.10 10.36
N LEU A 525 13.60 11.92 9.32
CA LEU A 525 13.43 11.50 7.93
C LEU A 525 14.77 11.45 7.22
N ALA A 526 14.96 10.43 6.39
CA ALA A 526 16.17 10.29 5.58
C ALA A 526 16.40 11.49 4.65
N ARG A 527 15.33 12.12 4.14
CA ARG A 527 15.44 13.34 3.30
C ARG A 527 16.03 14.53 4.05
N ASP A 528 15.94 14.51 5.38
CA ASP A 528 16.45 15.53 6.30
C ASP A 528 17.82 15.12 6.86
N GLN A 529 18.48 14.12 6.26
CA GLN A 529 19.84 13.69 6.59
C GLN A 529 20.72 13.61 5.33
N PHE A 530 22.04 13.67 5.50
CA PHE A 530 23.01 13.33 4.46
C PHE A 530 23.29 11.84 4.48
N MET A 531 23.22 11.22 3.31
CA MET A 531 23.54 9.81 3.13
C MET A 531 24.99 9.65 2.73
N ILE A 532 25.76 8.84 3.46
CA ILE A 532 27.14 8.50 3.11
C ILE A 532 27.25 6.98 2.99
N VAL A 533 27.61 6.48 1.81
CA VAL A 533 27.84 5.06 1.56
C VAL A 533 29.33 4.83 1.34
N ILE A 534 29.92 3.98 2.17
CA ILE A 534 31.32 3.57 2.06
C ILE A 534 31.35 2.17 1.48
N VAL A 535 32.06 1.98 0.36
CA VAL A 535 32.23 0.68 -0.30
C VAL A 535 33.70 0.31 -0.31
N ALA A 536 34.07 -0.76 0.37
CA ALA A 536 35.42 -1.31 0.32
C ALA A 536 35.44 -2.56 -0.57
N ARG A 537 36.39 -2.61 -1.50
CA ARG A 537 36.60 -3.74 -2.42
C ARG A 537 37.95 -4.39 -2.17
N ALA A 538 37.97 -5.72 -2.09
CA ALA A 538 39.17 -6.51 -2.02
C ALA A 538 39.64 -6.95 -3.41
N LEU A 539 40.95 -7.16 -3.59
CA LEU A 539 41.56 -7.65 -4.85
C LEU A 539 41.00 -9.01 -5.31
N GLY A 540 40.39 -9.77 -4.40
CA GLY A 540 39.67 -11.01 -4.70
C GLY A 540 38.29 -10.81 -5.37
N GLY A 541 37.85 -9.56 -5.56
CA GLY A 541 36.55 -9.18 -6.14
C GLY A 541 35.39 -9.08 -5.15
N ARG A 542 35.63 -9.35 -3.86
CA ARG A 542 34.61 -9.24 -2.80
C ARG A 542 34.49 -7.79 -2.33
N SER A 543 33.27 -7.32 -2.11
CA SER A 543 32.99 -5.95 -1.65
C SER A 543 32.11 -5.95 -0.40
N VAL A 544 32.24 -4.92 0.42
CA VAL A 544 31.39 -4.64 1.59
C VAL A 544 30.97 -3.18 1.57
N GLY A 545 29.73 -2.91 1.97
CA GLY A 545 29.17 -1.57 2.07
C GLY A 545 28.85 -1.19 3.53
N HIS A 546 28.94 0.09 3.86
CA HIS A 546 28.45 0.64 5.12
C HIS A 546 27.73 1.96 4.85
N LEU A 547 26.52 2.12 5.40
CA LEU A 547 25.68 3.31 5.24
C LEU A 547 25.71 4.12 6.54
N ILE A 548 25.97 5.42 6.44
CA ILE A 548 25.91 6.39 7.53
C ILE A 548 24.90 7.47 7.14
N MET A 549 24.01 7.81 8.08
CA MET A 549 23.12 8.96 7.97
C MET A 549 23.62 10.06 8.92
N VAL A 550 23.80 11.26 8.40
CA VAL A 550 24.31 12.42 9.15
C VAL A 550 23.23 13.50 9.22
N ASP A 551 22.90 13.93 10.44
CA ASP A 551 21.93 15.01 10.72
C ASP A 551 22.46 16.42 10.38
#